data_AF-A0A9X0WCM5-F1
#
_entry.id   AF-A0A9X0WCM5-F1
#
_cell.length_a   1.000
_cell.length_b   1.000
_cell.length_c   1.000
_cell.angle_alpha   90.00
_cell.angle_beta   90.00
_cell.angle_gamma   90.00
#
_symmetry.space_group_name_H-M   'P 1'
#
loop_
_entity.id
_entity.type
_entity.pdbx_description
1 polymer ?
#
loop_
_entity_poly.entity_id
_entity_poly.type
_entity_poly.pdbx_seq_one_letter_code
_entity_poly.pdbx_strand_id
1 'polypeptide(L)'
;MTEKQPQRTLTLEAITASAAQYESRSAWKRADQSAYEAARKRDLLDTVCAHMDPVPSSQALSLAEIRASAALYPTRQAWQRGNPSAYNAAKQHQLFDVVCGHMPASPRKLPLEALMASAARYQSRGDWKNADPSAYLSAYRRGLLDVVCAHMTSKLRPSGYWTLERCKESAAAYTRRGDWQKAASNAYAHAQKNGWLDLCCAHMSKQQRDRKWTHKAIEASAQRFNSKTSWHREEHGAYSAAKQLGIFEQVTAHMA
;
A
#
# COMPACT_ATOMS: atom_id res chain seq x y z
N MET A 1 -30.57 25.12 35.70
CA MET A 1 -29.52 24.83 36.69
C MET A 1 -29.74 23.41 37.15
N THR A 2 -28.99 22.45 36.61
CA THR A 2 -29.09 21.04 37.01
C THR A 2 -28.08 20.80 38.13
N GLU A 3 -28.59 20.76 39.36
CA GLU A 3 -27.81 20.37 40.54
C GLU A 3 -27.26 18.95 40.33
N LYS A 4 -25.93 18.83 40.25
CA LYS A 4 -25.25 17.53 40.26
C LYS A 4 -25.42 16.93 41.66
N GLN A 5 -26.09 15.79 41.73
CA GLN A 5 -26.14 14.96 42.94
C GLN A 5 -24.71 14.65 43.45
N PRO A 6 -24.48 14.68 44.78
CA PRO A 6 -23.17 14.42 45.35
C PRO A 6 -22.77 12.97 45.10
N GLN A 7 -21.60 12.78 44.47
CA GLN A 7 -20.97 11.47 44.32
C GLN A 7 -20.83 10.82 45.71
N ARG A 8 -21.42 9.64 45.89
CA ARG A 8 -21.30 8.83 47.10
C ARG A 8 -19.82 8.47 47.31
N THR A 9 -19.11 9.25 48.11
CA THR A 9 -17.71 8.97 48.43
C THR A 9 -17.66 7.80 49.42
N LEU A 10 -17.06 6.68 49.00
CA LEU A 10 -16.78 5.54 49.89
C LEU A 10 -15.94 6.01 51.09
N THR A 11 -16.39 5.66 52.29
CA THR A 11 -15.70 5.97 53.56
C THR A 11 -14.47 5.08 53.73
N LEU A 12 -13.52 5.51 54.57
CA LEU A 12 -12.32 4.72 54.87
C LEU A 12 -12.68 3.35 55.46
N GLU A 13 -13.63 3.31 56.39
CA GLU A 13 -14.10 2.07 57.01
C GLU A 13 -14.64 1.06 55.99
N ALA A 14 -15.42 1.53 54.99
CA ALA A 14 -15.94 0.67 53.93
C ALA A 14 -14.83 0.12 53.02
N ILE A 15 -13.79 0.92 52.75
CA ILE A 15 -12.63 0.50 51.96
C ILE A 15 -11.81 -0.55 52.72
N THR A 16 -11.56 -0.33 54.01
CA THR A 16 -10.83 -1.28 54.87
C THR A 16 -11.62 -2.59 55.05
N ALA A 17 -12.93 -2.52 55.24
CA ALA A 17 -13.79 -3.70 55.36
C ALA A 17 -13.89 -4.50 54.04
N SER A 18 -13.85 -3.82 52.89
CA SER A 18 -13.77 -4.49 51.58
C SER A 18 -12.43 -5.20 51.43
N ALA A 19 -11.31 -4.54 51.73
CA ALA A 19 -9.99 -5.15 51.63
C ALA A 19 -9.78 -6.34 52.58
N ALA A 20 -10.31 -6.27 53.81
CA ALA A 20 -10.18 -7.33 54.81
C ALA A 20 -10.75 -8.69 54.36
N GLN A 21 -11.65 -8.71 53.36
CA GLN A 21 -12.25 -9.94 52.83
C GLN A 21 -11.32 -10.71 51.87
N TYR A 22 -10.16 -10.17 51.54
CA TYR A 22 -9.26 -10.77 50.54
C TYR A 22 -7.84 -10.91 51.09
N GLU A 23 -7.19 -11.99 50.70
CA GLU A 23 -5.81 -12.32 51.12
C GLU A 23 -4.75 -11.72 50.18
N SER A 24 -5.14 -11.20 49.00
CA SER A 24 -4.21 -10.58 48.05
C SER A 24 -4.77 -9.34 47.35
N ARG A 25 -3.88 -8.36 47.10
CA ARG A 25 -4.23 -7.09 46.40
C ARG A 25 -4.85 -7.34 45.03
N SER A 26 -4.38 -8.36 44.30
CA SER A 26 -4.88 -8.73 42.97
C SER A 26 -6.24 -9.43 43.01
N ALA A 27 -6.56 -10.17 44.07
CA ALA A 27 -7.89 -10.72 44.28
C ALA A 27 -8.88 -9.61 44.65
N TRP A 28 -8.49 -8.73 45.58
CA TRP A 28 -9.29 -7.58 45.97
C TRP A 28 -9.62 -6.66 44.79
N LYS A 29 -8.62 -6.30 43.98
CA LYS A 29 -8.82 -5.46 42.78
C LYS A 29 -9.87 -6.04 41.83
N ARG A 30 -9.84 -7.35 41.58
CA ARG A 30 -10.77 -8.01 40.64
C ARG A 30 -12.19 -8.11 41.20
N ALA A 31 -12.33 -8.28 42.50
CA ALA A 31 -13.62 -8.48 43.15
C ALA A 31 -14.32 -7.17 43.52
N ASP A 32 -13.56 -6.16 43.95
CA ASP A 32 -14.07 -4.83 44.29
C ASP A 32 -13.16 -3.73 43.75
N GLN A 33 -13.24 -3.54 42.43
CA GLN A 33 -12.48 -2.53 41.70
C GLN A 33 -12.77 -1.10 42.19
N SER A 34 -14.00 -0.85 42.66
CA SER A 34 -14.44 0.48 43.11
C SER A 34 -13.74 0.87 44.41
N ALA A 35 -13.76 -0.01 45.42
CA ALA A 35 -13.04 0.22 46.68
C ALA A 35 -11.52 0.25 46.48
N TYR A 36 -10.99 -0.64 45.63
CA TYR A 36 -9.56 -0.68 45.31
C TYR A 36 -9.07 0.63 44.65
N GLU A 37 -9.82 1.17 43.69
CA GLU A 37 -9.47 2.45 43.05
C GLU A 37 -9.63 3.65 43.97
N ALA A 38 -10.63 3.62 44.86
CA ALA A 38 -10.82 4.66 45.86
C ALA A 38 -9.65 4.70 46.86
N ALA A 39 -9.15 3.53 47.29
CA ALA A 39 -7.95 3.41 48.12
C ALA A 39 -6.70 3.92 47.37
N ARG A 40 -6.53 3.53 46.10
CA ARG A 40 -5.40 3.96 45.25
C ARG A 40 -5.38 5.48 45.04
N LYS A 41 -6.52 6.09 44.71
CA LYS A 41 -6.62 7.53 44.46
C LYS A 41 -6.35 8.37 45.71
N ARG A 42 -6.43 7.76 46.90
CA ARG A 42 -6.20 8.40 48.21
C ARG A 42 -4.88 7.98 48.85
N ASP A 43 -4.07 7.21 48.15
CA ASP A 43 -2.78 6.70 48.64
C ASP A 43 -2.88 5.85 49.92
N LEU A 44 -3.96 5.07 50.04
CA LEU A 44 -4.28 4.23 51.20
C LEU A 44 -4.05 2.74 50.93
N LEU A 45 -3.48 2.38 49.77
CA LEU A 45 -3.33 0.97 49.40
C LEU A 45 -2.40 0.22 50.35
N ASP A 46 -1.30 0.83 50.77
CA ASP A 46 -0.33 0.16 51.63
C ASP A 46 -0.85 -0.01 53.06
N THR A 47 -1.65 0.93 53.55
CA THR A 47 -2.26 0.84 54.88
C THR A 47 -3.40 -0.16 54.91
N VAL A 48 -4.29 -0.13 53.91
CA VAL A 48 -5.46 -0.99 53.84
C VAL A 48 -5.12 -2.44 53.45
N CYS A 49 -4.04 -2.64 52.70
CA CYS A 49 -3.56 -3.97 52.32
C CYS A 49 -2.36 -4.45 53.15
N ALA A 50 -2.12 -3.88 54.34
CA ALA A 50 -1.00 -4.27 55.19
C ALA A 50 -1.07 -5.73 55.65
N HIS A 51 -2.29 -6.29 55.77
CA HIS A 51 -2.54 -7.69 56.12
C HIS A 51 -2.48 -8.65 54.92
N MET A 52 -2.41 -8.13 53.70
CA MET A 52 -2.28 -8.94 52.50
C MET A 52 -0.79 -9.14 52.23
N ASP A 53 -0.34 -10.39 52.28
CA ASP A 53 1.05 -10.71 51.96
C ASP A 53 1.44 -10.10 50.61
N PRO A 54 2.61 -9.45 50.51
CA PRO A 54 3.10 -9.00 49.22
C PRO A 54 3.24 -10.22 48.33
N VAL A 55 2.37 -10.32 47.31
CA VAL A 55 2.51 -11.34 46.27
C VAL A 55 3.94 -11.22 45.76
N PRO A 56 4.77 -12.28 45.85
CA PRO A 56 6.13 -12.22 45.34
C PRO A 56 6.06 -11.77 43.89
N SER A 57 6.71 -10.64 43.58
CA SER A 57 6.98 -10.23 42.21
C SER A 57 7.47 -11.46 41.46
N SER A 58 6.87 -11.78 40.32
CA SER A 58 7.25 -12.92 39.47
C SER A 58 8.76 -13.11 39.51
N GLN A 59 9.24 -14.19 40.12
CA GLN A 59 10.67 -14.43 40.24
C GLN A 59 11.29 -14.32 38.84
N ALA A 60 12.20 -13.36 38.67
CA ALA A 60 12.97 -13.24 37.44
C ALA A 60 13.65 -14.59 37.18
N LEU A 61 13.40 -15.17 36.00
CA LEU A 61 13.98 -16.45 35.62
C LEU A 61 15.50 -16.40 35.78
N SER A 62 16.04 -17.35 36.53
CA SER A 62 17.47 -17.51 36.72
C SER A 62 18.15 -17.94 35.42
N LEU A 63 19.46 -17.70 35.31
CA LEU A 63 20.25 -18.16 34.15
C LEU A 63 20.15 -19.68 33.94
N ALA A 64 20.03 -20.46 35.02
CA ALA A 64 19.90 -21.91 34.95
C ALA A 64 18.56 -22.32 34.30
N GLU A 65 17.46 -21.67 34.66
CA GLU A 65 16.13 -21.93 34.08
C GLU A 65 16.07 -21.50 32.62
N ILE A 66 16.69 -20.37 32.27
CA ILE A 66 16.79 -19.90 30.88
C ILE A 66 17.59 -20.91 30.04
N ARG A 67 18.72 -21.44 30.56
CA ARG A 67 19.51 -22.48 29.90
C ARG A 67 18.72 -23.77 29.71
N ALA A 68 18.05 -24.24 30.76
CA ALA A 68 17.21 -25.44 30.70
C ALA A 68 16.11 -25.29 29.65
N SER A 69 15.45 -24.12 29.60
CA SER A 69 14.46 -23.83 28.57
C SER A 69 15.06 -23.82 27.16
N ALA A 70 16.20 -23.16 26.95
CA ALA A 70 16.85 -23.08 25.64
C ALA A 70 17.30 -24.46 25.12
N ALA A 71 17.76 -25.35 26.02
CA ALA A 71 18.23 -26.69 25.66
C ALA A 71 17.14 -27.58 25.06
N LEU A 72 15.86 -27.32 25.35
CA LEU A 72 14.72 -28.08 24.82
C LEU A 72 14.46 -27.85 23.32
N TYR A 73 15.06 -26.82 22.72
CA TYR A 73 14.75 -26.41 21.36
C TYR A 73 15.99 -26.39 20.46
N PRO A 74 15.88 -26.88 19.21
CA PRO A 74 17.01 -26.95 18.29
C PRO A 74 17.36 -25.60 17.65
N THR A 75 16.43 -24.64 17.60
CA THR A 75 16.66 -23.32 16.99
C THR A 75 16.10 -22.19 17.84
N ARG A 76 16.70 -20.99 17.74
CA ARG A 76 16.24 -19.79 18.45
C ARG A 76 14.78 -19.47 18.13
N GLN A 77 14.35 -19.70 16.89
CA GLN A 77 12.97 -19.45 16.46
C GLN A 77 11.99 -20.47 17.07
N ALA A 78 12.38 -21.76 17.15
CA ALA A 78 11.58 -22.76 17.85
C ALA A 78 11.47 -22.44 19.35
N TRP A 79 12.58 -22.01 19.97
CA TRP A 79 12.58 -21.59 21.37
C TRP A 79 11.67 -20.38 21.62
N GLN A 80 11.74 -19.35 20.77
CA GLN A 80 10.88 -18.16 20.88
C GLN A 80 9.40 -18.51 20.83
N ARG A 81 8.98 -19.46 19.99
CA ARG A 81 7.58 -19.89 19.89
C ARG A 81 7.16 -20.79 21.06
N GLY A 82 8.05 -21.68 21.50
CA GLY A 82 7.74 -22.67 22.54
C GLY A 82 7.80 -22.12 23.96
N ASN A 83 8.73 -21.20 24.25
CA ASN A 83 8.81 -20.51 25.54
C ASN A 83 9.19 -19.02 25.36
N PRO A 84 8.22 -18.16 25.00
CA PRO A 84 8.46 -16.74 24.80
C PRO A 84 8.98 -16.02 26.05
N SER A 85 8.58 -16.46 27.25
CA SER A 85 8.97 -15.85 28.52
C SER A 85 10.48 -15.99 28.77
N ALA A 86 11.00 -17.23 28.72
CA ALA A 86 12.42 -17.50 28.88
C ALA A 86 13.27 -16.89 27.74
N TYR A 87 12.76 -16.92 26.51
CA TYR A 87 13.41 -16.28 25.37
C TYR A 87 13.53 -14.76 25.55
N ASN A 88 12.47 -14.10 26.01
CA ASN A 88 12.47 -12.66 26.24
C ASN A 88 13.34 -12.27 27.43
N ALA A 89 13.36 -13.06 28.50
CA ALA A 89 14.28 -12.87 29.61
C ALA A 89 15.74 -12.94 29.13
N ALA A 90 16.09 -13.96 28.33
CA ALA A 90 17.42 -14.07 27.74
C ALA A 90 17.77 -12.87 26.84
N LYS A 91 16.79 -12.35 26.08
CA LYS A 91 16.97 -11.17 25.22
C LYS A 91 17.19 -9.90 26.05
N GLN A 92 16.38 -9.68 27.09
CA GLN A 92 16.49 -8.51 27.98
C GLN A 92 17.84 -8.47 28.69
N HIS A 93 18.35 -9.63 29.11
CA HIS A 93 19.63 -9.76 29.81
C HIS A 93 20.82 -10.05 28.88
N GLN A 94 20.62 -10.04 27.55
CA GLN A 94 21.68 -10.25 26.54
C GLN A 94 22.43 -11.61 26.68
N LEU A 95 21.71 -12.66 27.08
CA LEU A 95 22.29 -13.97 27.42
C LEU A 95 22.39 -14.95 26.24
N PHE A 96 22.09 -14.53 25.00
CA PHE A 96 22.08 -15.45 23.85
C PHE A 96 23.42 -16.11 23.57
N ASP A 97 24.53 -15.45 23.87
CA ASP A 97 25.86 -16.01 23.65
C ASP A 97 26.16 -17.20 24.57
N VAL A 98 25.54 -17.23 25.76
CA VAL A 98 25.74 -18.32 26.74
C VAL A 98 24.65 -19.38 26.73
N VAL A 99 23.44 -19.07 26.24
CA VAL A 99 22.30 -20.02 26.26
C VAL A 99 21.97 -20.64 24.90
N CYS A 100 22.47 -20.07 23.79
CA CYS A 100 22.17 -20.56 22.44
C CYS A 100 23.38 -21.13 21.70
N GLY A 101 24.46 -21.53 22.39
CA GLY A 101 25.67 -22.08 21.76
C GLY A 101 25.41 -23.37 20.98
N HIS A 102 24.44 -24.19 21.39
CA HIS A 102 24.03 -25.43 20.72
C HIS A 102 23.09 -25.21 19.53
N MET A 103 22.51 -24.01 19.39
CA MET A 103 21.57 -23.71 18.32
C MET A 103 22.35 -23.22 17.10
N PRO A 104 22.32 -23.93 15.96
CA PRO A 104 23.05 -23.53 14.77
C PRO A 104 22.61 -22.14 14.34
N ALA A 105 23.59 -21.30 13.97
CA ALA A 105 23.30 -20.05 13.29
C ALA A 105 22.54 -20.40 12.01
N SER A 106 21.33 -19.85 11.85
CA SER A 106 20.61 -19.95 10.58
C SER A 106 21.56 -19.55 9.46
N PRO A 107 21.72 -20.36 8.38
CA PRO A 107 22.54 -19.97 7.23
C PRO A 107 21.91 -18.69 6.65
N ARG A 108 22.45 -17.53 7.04
CA ARG A 108 21.73 -16.25 6.95
C ARG A 108 21.48 -15.79 5.52
N LYS A 109 22.16 -16.36 4.52
CA LYS A 109 22.08 -15.93 3.11
C LYS A 109 22.37 -17.11 2.20
N LEU A 110 21.55 -17.27 1.16
CA LEU A 110 21.84 -18.20 0.05
C LEU A 110 23.22 -17.84 -0.54
N PRO A 111 24.14 -18.81 -0.74
CA PRO A 111 25.43 -18.53 -1.37
C PRO A 111 25.24 -18.06 -2.82
N LEU A 112 26.24 -17.38 -3.40
CA LEU A 112 26.14 -16.80 -4.75
C LEU A 112 25.87 -17.89 -5.78
N GLU A 113 26.51 -19.03 -5.64
CA GLU A 113 26.40 -20.21 -6.49
C GLU A 113 24.97 -20.74 -6.53
N ALA A 114 24.29 -20.78 -5.37
CA ALA A 114 22.90 -21.20 -5.29
C ALA A 114 21.95 -20.18 -5.94
N LEU A 115 22.25 -18.88 -5.85
CA LEU A 115 21.50 -17.85 -6.56
C LEU A 115 21.67 -17.97 -8.08
N MET A 116 22.90 -18.19 -8.54
CA MET A 116 23.21 -18.41 -9.96
C MET A 116 22.52 -19.67 -10.49
N ALA A 117 22.59 -20.79 -9.76
CA ALA A 117 21.90 -22.02 -10.13
C ALA A 117 20.38 -21.85 -10.20
N SER A 118 19.78 -21.11 -9.25
CA SER A 118 18.35 -20.79 -9.32
C SER A 118 18.02 -19.96 -10.57
N ALA A 119 18.79 -18.90 -10.82
CA ALA A 119 18.58 -17.97 -11.93
C ALA A 119 18.84 -18.58 -13.31
N ALA A 120 19.77 -19.54 -13.43
CA ALA A 120 20.14 -20.20 -14.69
C ALA A 120 18.95 -20.91 -15.37
N ARG A 121 17.90 -21.24 -14.61
CA ARG A 121 16.67 -21.89 -15.10
C ARG A 121 15.75 -20.97 -15.90
N TYR A 122 16.04 -19.67 -15.96
CA TYR A 122 15.14 -18.66 -16.54
C TYR A 122 15.89 -17.74 -17.49
N GLN A 123 15.21 -17.34 -18.56
CA GLN A 123 15.77 -16.50 -19.62
C GLN A 123 15.64 -15.00 -19.34
N SER A 124 14.74 -14.58 -18.44
CA SER A 124 14.55 -13.18 -18.08
C SER A 124 14.44 -12.98 -16.56
N ARG A 125 14.87 -11.80 -16.09
CA ARG A 125 14.81 -11.42 -14.67
C ARG A 125 13.39 -11.49 -14.11
N GLY A 126 12.39 -11.19 -14.94
CA GLY A 126 10.97 -11.25 -14.57
C GLY A 126 10.48 -12.67 -14.36
N ASP A 127 10.86 -13.60 -15.25
CA ASP A 127 10.49 -15.01 -15.12
C ASP A 127 11.10 -15.62 -13.85
N TRP A 128 12.37 -15.32 -13.57
CA TRP A 128 13.03 -15.74 -12.33
C TRP A 128 12.36 -15.15 -11.09
N LYS A 129 12.05 -13.85 -11.09
CA LYS A 129 11.36 -13.18 -9.97
C LYS A 129 10.03 -13.82 -9.62
N ASN A 130 9.26 -14.21 -10.64
CA ASN A 130 7.94 -14.79 -10.44
C ASN A 130 8.03 -16.26 -9.96
N ALA A 131 9.01 -17.01 -10.44
CA ALA A 131 9.18 -18.42 -10.10
C ALA A 131 9.94 -18.67 -8.79
N ASP A 132 10.93 -17.83 -8.45
CA ASP A 132 11.72 -17.90 -7.21
C ASP A 132 11.89 -16.50 -6.58
N PRO A 133 10.82 -15.93 -5.99
CA PRO A 133 10.85 -14.59 -5.42
C PRO A 133 11.82 -14.47 -4.24
N SER A 134 12.05 -15.55 -3.49
CA SER A 134 12.96 -15.56 -2.35
C SER A 134 14.43 -15.42 -2.78
N ALA A 135 14.88 -16.23 -3.75
CA ALA A 135 16.22 -16.12 -4.29
C ALA A 135 16.42 -14.78 -5.00
N TYR A 136 15.43 -14.35 -5.80
CA TYR A 136 15.47 -13.05 -6.47
C TYR A 136 15.62 -11.88 -5.49
N LEU A 137 14.79 -11.83 -4.43
CA LEU A 137 14.85 -10.78 -3.42
C LEU A 137 16.17 -10.80 -2.64
N SER A 138 16.72 -11.99 -2.38
CA SER A 138 18.05 -12.13 -1.77
C SER A 138 19.13 -11.49 -2.64
N ALA A 139 19.15 -11.79 -3.95
CA ALA A 139 20.10 -11.19 -4.90
C ALA A 139 19.89 -9.67 -5.03
N TYR A 140 18.64 -9.22 -5.13
CA TYR A 140 18.29 -7.79 -5.24
C TYR A 140 18.76 -6.98 -4.03
N ARG A 141 18.45 -7.43 -2.80
CA ARG A 141 18.86 -6.75 -1.56
C ARG A 141 20.38 -6.71 -1.37
N ARG A 142 21.11 -7.55 -2.10
CA ARG A 142 22.58 -7.65 -2.07
C ARG A 142 23.25 -6.97 -3.27
N GLY A 143 22.48 -6.39 -4.20
CA GLY A 143 23.04 -5.78 -5.42
C GLY A 143 23.66 -6.78 -6.40
N LEU A 144 23.29 -8.07 -6.32
CA LEU A 144 23.92 -9.15 -7.10
C LEU A 144 23.18 -9.48 -8.41
N LEU A 145 22.10 -8.75 -8.74
CA LEU A 145 21.28 -9.08 -9.91
C LEU A 145 22.06 -9.04 -11.22
N ASP A 146 23.00 -8.11 -11.37
CA ASP A 146 23.74 -8.01 -12.63
C ASP A 146 24.69 -9.20 -12.84
N VAL A 147 25.26 -9.74 -11.76
CA VAL A 147 26.09 -10.94 -11.80
C VAL A 147 25.22 -12.20 -11.99
N VAL A 148 24.18 -12.35 -11.18
CA VAL A 148 23.33 -13.55 -11.16
C VAL A 148 22.48 -13.68 -12.42
N CYS A 149 22.13 -12.56 -13.05
CA CYS A 149 21.31 -12.51 -14.25
C CYS A 149 22.11 -12.12 -15.51
N ALA A 150 23.44 -12.27 -15.50
CA ALA A 150 24.28 -11.89 -16.65
C ALA A 150 23.91 -12.66 -17.94
N HIS A 151 23.43 -13.90 -17.81
CA HIS A 151 22.96 -14.73 -18.92
C HIS A 151 21.56 -14.37 -19.43
N MET A 152 20.80 -13.55 -18.69
CA MET A 152 19.42 -13.25 -19.02
C MET A 152 19.34 -12.11 -20.03
N THR A 153 18.57 -12.33 -21.10
CA THR A 153 18.33 -11.29 -22.10
C THR A 153 17.23 -10.33 -21.62
N SER A 154 17.51 -9.02 -21.69
CA SER A 154 16.48 -8.01 -21.43
C SER A 154 15.51 -7.94 -22.59
N LYS A 155 14.22 -8.19 -22.33
CA LYS A 155 13.13 -7.91 -23.29
C LYS A 155 12.94 -6.40 -23.50
N LEU A 156 13.45 -5.58 -22.58
CA LEU A 156 13.36 -4.12 -22.66
C LEU A 156 14.50 -3.57 -23.48
N ARG A 157 14.18 -2.56 -24.29
CA ARG A 157 15.17 -1.76 -25.01
C ARG A 157 16.08 -1.04 -23.99
N PRO A 158 17.37 -0.88 -24.30
CA PRO A 158 18.31 -0.22 -23.39
C PRO A 158 17.88 1.23 -23.09
N SER A 159 18.37 1.77 -21.97
CA SER A 159 18.17 3.18 -21.65
C SER A 159 18.66 4.06 -22.80
N GLY A 160 17.91 5.13 -23.12
CA GLY A 160 18.25 6.00 -24.24
C GLY A 160 17.96 5.43 -25.63
N TYR A 161 17.30 4.26 -25.74
CA TYR A 161 16.93 3.71 -27.04
C TYR A 161 16.10 4.69 -27.88
N TRP A 162 15.15 5.40 -27.29
CA TRP A 162 14.29 6.34 -28.03
C TRP A 162 14.92 7.73 -28.09
N THR A 163 15.50 8.03 -29.24
CA THR A 163 15.99 9.36 -29.60
C THR A 163 14.97 10.11 -30.47
N LEU A 164 15.16 11.41 -30.65
CA LEU A 164 14.33 12.20 -31.56
C LEU A 164 14.32 11.61 -32.97
N GLU A 165 15.46 11.16 -33.46
CA GLU A 165 15.65 10.58 -34.79
C GLU A 165 14.84 9.30 -34.94
N ARG A 166 14.91 8.40 -33.96
CA ARG A 166 14.12 7.15 -33.97
C ARG A 166 12.62 7.39 -33.82
N CYS A 167 12.24 8.42 -33.06
CA CYS A 167 10.84 8.85 -32.99
C CYS A 167 10.36 9.40 -34.34
N LYS A 168 11.18 10.20 -35.04
CA LYS A 168 10.89 10.69 -36.40
C LYS A 168 10.79 9.54 -37.41
N GLU A 169 11.74 8.61 -37.38
CA GLU A 169 11.73 7.41 -38.24
C GLU A 169 10.46 6.59 -38.01
N SER A 170 10.10 6.35 -36.73
CA SER A 170 8.86 5.68 -36.39
C SER A 170 7.63 6.44 -36.88
N ALA A 171 7.60 7.76 -36.75
CA ALA A 171 6.48 8.61 -37.16
C ALA A 171 6.34 8.70 -38.69
N ALA A 172 7.44 8.61 -39.44
CA ALA A 172 7.47 8.71 -40.91
C ALA A 172 6.63 7.63 -41.60
N ALA A 173 6.45 6.46 -40.97
CA ALA A 173 5.61 5.38 -41.48
C ALA A 173 4.10 5.69 -41.42
N TYR A 174 3.70 6.80 -40.81
CA TYR A 174 2.30 7.15 -40.59
C TYR A 174 1.99 8.53 -41.17
N THR A 175 0.81 8.65 -41.77
CA THR A 175 0.30 9.93 -42.30
C THR A 175 -0.50 10.71 -41.26
N ARG A 176 -1.02 10.04 -40.23
CA ARG A 176 -1.86 10.62 -39.17
C ARG A 176 -1.25 10.41 -37.79
N ARG A 177 -1.28 11.46 -36.97
CA ARG A 177 -0.80 11.42 -35.57
C ARG A 177 -1.48 10.32 -34.75
N GLY A 178 -2.79 10.17 -34.93
CA GLY A 178 -3.58 9.15 -34.21
C GLY A 178 -3.25 7.71 -34.62
N ASP A 179 -2.84 7.48 -35.87
CA ASP A 179 -2.42 6.15 -36.31
C ASP A 179 -1.06 5.79 -35.73
N TRP A 180 -0.13 6.76 -35.74
CA TRP A 180 1.17 6.60 -35.09
C TRP A 180 1.01 6.30 -33.59
N GLN A 181 0.13 7.01 -32.89
CA GLN A 181 -0.14 6.77 -31.47
C GLN A 181 -0.63 5.34 -31.19
N LYS A 182 -1.54 4.82 -32.03
CA LYS A 182 -2.12 3.49 -31.85
C LYS A 182 -1.13 2.37 -32.19
N ALA A 183 -0.40 2.51 -33.30
CA ALA A 183 0.47 1.47 -33.81
C ALA A 183 1.87 1.48 -33.17
N ALA A 184 2.39 2.65 -32.80
CA ALA A 184 3.72 2.82 -32.20
C ALA A 184 3.65 3.61 -30.89
N SER A 185 2.82 3.14 -29.96
CA SER A 185 2.52 3.82 -28.69
C SER A 185 3.76 4.16 -27.86
N ASN A 186 4.77 3.29 -27.81
CA ASN A 186 6.02 3.54 -27.07
C ASN A 186 6.83 4.70 -27.67
N ALA A 187 6.94 4.77 -28.99
CA ALA A 187 7.64 5.85 -29.68
C ALA A 187 6.90 7.17 -29.51
N TYR A 188 5.57 7.13 -29.67
CA TYR A 188 4.69 8.28 -29.48
C TYR A 188 4.76 8.82 -28.04
N ALA A 189 4.66 7.95 -27.04
CA ALA A 189 4.71 8.34 -25.63
C ALA A 189 6.05 8.99 -25.27
N HIS A 190 7.16 8.48 -25.80
CA HIS A 190 8.47 9.13 -25.63
C HIS A 190 8.54 10.49 -26.31
N ALA A 191 8.05 10.60 -27.55
CA ALA A 191 8.01 11.89 -28.23
C ALA A 191 7.13 12.90 -27.47
N GLN A 192 6.00 12.46 -26.92
CA GLN A 192 5.12 13.30 -26.08
C GLN A 192 5.83 13.78 -24.82
N LYS A 193 6.44 12.86 -24.07
CA LYS A 193 7.14 13.18 -22.81
C LYS A 193 8.28 14.18 -23.02
N ASN A 194 8.93 14.14 -24.18
CA ASN A 194 10.04 15.02 -24.51
C ASN A 194 9.63 16.25 -25.36
N GLY A 195 8.33 16.46 -25.63
CA GLY A 195 7.86 17.59 -26.43
C GLY A 195 8.22 17.52 -27.93
N TRP A 196 8.56 16.33 -28.45
CA TRP A 196 8.98 16.12 -29.84
C TRP A 196 7.82 15.85 -30.81
N LEU A 197 6.57 15.84 -30.36
CA LEU A 197 5.44 15.47 -31.21
C LEU A 197 5.33 16.32 -32.47
N ASP A 198 5.49 17.64 -32.36
CA ASP A 198 5.40 18.52 -33.54
C ASP A 198 6.55 18.30 -34.51
N LEU A 199 7.76 18.00 -34.03
CA LEU A 199 8.91 17.63 -34.86
C LEU A 199 8.73 16.27 -35.54
N CYS A 200 8.19 15.29 -34.81
CA CYS A 200 7.95 13.94 -35.34
C CYS A 200 6.79 13.90 -36.33
N CYS A 201 5.81 14.80 -36.18
CA CYS A 201 4.59 14.81 -36.97
C CYS A 201 4.52 15.99 -37.95
N ALA A 202 5.65 16.62 -38.28
CA ALA A 202 5.70 17.78 -39.17
C ALA A 202 5.19 17.44 -40.59
N HIS A 203 5.37 16.20 -41.03
CA HIS A 203 4.88 15.68 -42.31
C HIS A 203 3.40 15.27 -42.28
N MET A 204 2.78 15.19 -41.10
CA MET A 204 1.41 14.71 -40.94
C MET A 204 0.45 15.89 -41.09
N SER A 205 -0.42 15.83 -42.09
CA SER A 205 -1.43 16.86 -42.30
C SER A 205 -2.42 16.87 -41.12
N LYS A 206 -2.71 18.08 -40.62
CA LYS A 206 -3.80 18.29 -39.66
C LYS A 206 -5.09 18.17 -40.45
N GLN A 207 -5.87 17.12 -40.21
CA GLN A 207 -7.18 16.99 -40.86
C GLN A 207 -8.04 18.22 -40.52
N GLN A 208 -8.51 18.91 -41.55
CA GLN A 208 -9.77 19.62 -41.48
C GLN A 208 -10.82 18.54 -41.21
N ARG A 209 -11.49 18.59 -40.05
CA ARG A 209 -12.60 17.67 -39.78
C ARG A 209 -13.70 18.04 -40.76
N ASP A 210 -14.10 17.13 -41.64
CA ASP A 210 -15.32 17.28 -42.45
C ASP A 210 -16.49 17.43 -41.47
N ARG A 211 -16.91 18.68 -41.25
CA ARG A 211 -17.98 18.98 -40.29
C ARG A 211 -19.27 18.43 -40.89
N LYS A 212 -19.83 17.38 -40.28
CA LYS A 212 -21.13 16.81 -40.63
C LYS A 212 -22.22 17.88 -40.76
N TRP A 213 -22.19 18.89 -39.90
CA TRP A 213 -23.10 20.02 -39.90
C TRP A 213 -22.43 21.26 -40.49
N THR A 214 -22.57 21.41 -41.81
CA THR A 214 -22.29 22.66 -42.51
C THR A 214 -23.51 23.58 -42.44
N HIS A 215 -23.34 24.88 -42.71
CA HIS A 215 -24.47 25.83 -42.74
C HIS A 215 -25.61 25.32 -43.64
N LYS A 216 -25.29 24.90 -44.87
CA LYS A 216 -26.25 24.33 -45.82
C LYS A 216 -26.97 23.09 -45.30
N ALA A 217 -26.26 22.20 -44.60
CA ALA A 217 -26.86 20.99 -44.02
C ALA A 217 -27.81 21.32 -42.86
N ILE A 218 -27.46 22.33 -42.05
CA ILE A 218 -28.30 22.81 -40.94
C ILE A 218 -29.56 23.49 -41.49
N GLU A 219 -29.45 24.35 -42.49
CA GLU A 219 -30.59 25.00 -43.16
C GLU A 219 -31.55 23.96 -43.74
N ALA A 220 -31.03 22.98 -44.49
CA ALA A 220 -31.85 21.91 -45.06
C ALA A 220 -32.54 21.05 -43.98
N SER A 221 -31.88 20.82 -42.83
CA SER A 221 -32.49 20.14 -41.70
C SER A 221 -33.63 20.98 -41.11
N ALA A 222 -33.37 22.27 -40.84
CA ALA A 222 -34.34 23.18 -40.22
C ALA A 222 -35.59 23.37 -41.10
N GLN A 223 -35.45 23.51 -42.43
CA GLN A 223 -36.58 23.68 -43.35
C GLN A 223 -37.60 22.53 -43.32
N ARG A 224 -37.22 21.34 -42.84
CA ARG A 224 -38.13 20.19 -42.74
C ARG A 224 -39.12 20.30 -41.57
N PHE A 225 -38.94 21.28 -40.70
CA PHE A 225 -39.73 21.44 -39.47
C PHE A 225 -40.37 22.82 -39.43
N ASN A 226 -41.61 22.88 -38.93
CA ASN A 226 -42.35 24.13 -38.73
C ASN A 226 -42.32 24.61 -37.26
N SER A 227 -41.70 23.84 -36.36
CA SER A 227 -41.59 24.18 -34.93
C SER A 227 -40.19 23.88 -34.41
N LYS A 228 -39.66 24.81 -33.60
CA LYS A 228 -38.34 24.68 -32.95
C LYS A 228 -38.27 23.44 -32.05
N THR A 229 -39.38 23.08 -31.40
CA THR A 229 -39.45 21.95 -30.46
C THR A 229 -39.41 20.60 -31.18
N SER A 230 -40.12 20.46 -32.31
CA SER A 230 -40.07 19.23 -33.11
C SER A 230 -38.71 19.06 -33.76
N TRP A 231 -38.11 20.14 -34.27
CA TRP A 231 -36.75 20.10 -34.83
C TRP A 231 -35.70 19.68 -33.79
N HIS A 232 -35.75 20.23 -32.57
CA HIS A 232 -34.85 19.84 -31.50
C HIS A 232 -34.96 18.36 -31.12
N ARG A 233 -36.20 17.84 -31.02
CA ARG A 233 -36.44 16.46 -30.59
C ARG A 233 -35.97 15.45 -31.64
N GLU A 234 -36.21 15.72 -32.91
CA GLU A 234 -35.97 14.77 -33.99
C GLU A 234 -34.55 14.90 -34.59
N GLU A 235 -34.02 16.12 -34.67
CA GLU A 235 -32.71 16.42 -35.27
C GLU A 235 -31.85 17.26 -34.31
N HIS A 236 -31.73 16.80 -33.05
CA HIS A 236 -31.03 17.52 -31.97
C HIS A 236 -29.59 17.93 -32.35
N GLY A 237 -28.93 17.14 -33.20
CA GLY A 237 -27.57 17.40 -33.68
C GLY A 237 -27.48 18.63 -34.58
N ALA A 238 -28.41 18.79 -35.53
CA ALA A 238 -28.48 19.96 -36.41
C ALA A 238 -28.86 21.20 -35.61
N TYR A 239 -29.85 21.06 -34.72
CA TYR A 239 -30.31 22.13 -33.83
C TYR A 239 -29.18 22.66 -32.95
N SER A 240 -28.42 21.76 -32.31
CA SER A 240 -27.29 22.13 -31.44
C SER A 240 -26.15 22.76 -32.25
N ALA A 241 -25.86 22.24 -33.44
CA ALA A 241 -24.86 22.80 -34.33
C ALA A 241 -25.23 24.21 -34.81
N ALA A 242 -26.51 24.49 -35.08
CA ALA A 242 -27.01 25.81 -35.44
C ALA A 242 -26.75 26.85 -34.34
N LYS A 243 -26.94 26.46 -33.07
CA LYS A 243 -26.61 27.31 -31.91
C LYS A 243 -25.12 27.54 -31.76
N GLN A 244 -24.31 26.48 -31.89
CA GLN A 244 -22.85 26.59 -31.79
C GLN A 244 -22.23 27.44 -32.91
N LEU A 245 -22.84 27.45 -34.10
CA LEU A 245 -22.41 28.24 -35.24
C LEU A 245 -23.07 29.64 -35.31
N GLY A 246 -23.98 29.96 -34.39
CA GLY A 246 -24.63 31.28 -34.31
C GLY A 246 -25.66 31.57 -35.40
N ILE A 247 -26.11 30.56 -36.16
CA ILE A 247 -27.11 30.71 -37.25
C ILE A 247 -28.53 30.34 -36.84
N PHE A 248 -28.74 30.03 -35.55
CA PHE A 248 -30.01 29.49 -35.04
C PHE A 248 -31.23 30.37 -35.36
N GLU A 249 -31.14 31.69 -35.14
CA GLU A 249 -32.25 32.61 -35.41
C GLU A 249 -32.58 32.69 -36.91
N GLN A 250 -31.56 32.64 -37.77
CA GLN A 250 -31.74 32.70 -39.23
C GLN A 250 -32.47 31.46 -39.75
N VAL A 251 -32.03 30.27 -39.32
CA VAL A 251 -32.58 29.00 -39.82
C VAL A 251 -33.92 28.62 -39.19
N THR A 252 -34.37 29.33 -38.16
CA THR A 252 -35.66 29.10 -37.49
C THR A 252 -36.66 30.23 -37.67
N ALA A 253 -36.37 31.22 -38.52
CA ALA A 253 -37.23 32.38 -38.74
C ALA A 253 -38.61 32.02 -39.31
N HIS A 254 -38.72 30.91 -40.05
CA HIS A 254 -40.00 30.40 -40.58
C HIS A 254 -40.79 29.54 -39.58
N MET A 255 -40.18 29.17 -38.45
CA MET A 255 -40.79 28.28 -37.47
C MET A 255 -41.60 29.08 -36.45
N ALA A 256 -42.83 28.62 -36.21
CA ALA A 256 -43.70 29.14 -35.15
C ALA A 256 -43.36 28.52 -33.78
#